data_AF-A0A967Y4P7-F1
#
_entry.id   AF-A0A967Y4P7-F1
#
_cell.length_a   1.000
_cell.length_b   1.000
_cell.length_c   1.000
_cell.angle_alpha   90.00
_cell.angle_beta   90.00
_cell.angle_gamma   90.00
#
_symmetry.space_group_name_H-M   'P 1'
#
loop_
_entity.id
_entity.type
_entity.pdbx_description
1 polymer ?
#
loop_
_entity_poly.entity_id
_entity_poly.type
_entity_poly.pdbx_seq_one_letter_code
_entity_poly.pdbx_strand_id
1 'polypeptide(L)'
;YHISEAAREAESEMPEIYLNVYDADRPELFFKATPSRTVGPGEAIGIRADSDWDVPEPELGLVLYEGETVGYTIGNDVSSRAIEGRNPLYLPQAKV
;
A
#
# COMPACT_ATOMS: atom_id res chain seq x y z
N TYR A 1 -12.02 1.84 -2.48
CA TYR A 1 -12.70 3.12 -2.74
C TYR A 1 -12.86 3.25 -4.25
N HIS A 2 -14.01 3.68 -4.79
CA HIS A 2 -14.16 3.84 -6.25
C HIS A 2 -13.09 4.76 -6.89
N ILE A 3 -12.53 5.71 -6.13
CA ILE A 3 -11.49 6.63 -6.63
C ILE A 3 -10.11 5.95 -6.73
N SER A 4 -9.81 4.96 -5.89
CA SER A 4 -8.51 4.27 -5.91
C SER A 4 -8.37 3.35 -7.13
N GLU A 5 -9.49 2.78 -7.59
CA GLU A 5 -9.56 1.90 -8.76
C GLU A 5 -9.11 2.63 -10.04
N ALA A 6 -9.74 3.76 -10.36
CA ALA A 6 -9.40 4.55 -11.54
C ALA A 6 -7.94 5.06 -11.53
N ALA A 7 -7.39 5.36 -10.34
CA ALA A 7 -5.99 5.72 -10.20
C ALA A 7 -5.08 4.51 -10.51
N ARG A 8 -5.38 3.32 -9.97
CA ARG A 8 -4.62 2.09 -10.25
C ARG A 8 -4.69 1.71 -11.73
N GLU A 9 -5.81 1.94 -12.39
CA GLU A 9 -5.94 1.73 -13.83
C GLU A 9 -5.02 2.63 -14.66
N ALA A 10 -4.94 3.91 -14.29
CA ALA A 10 -4.14 4.89 -15.03
C ALA A 10 -2.63 4.72 -14.81
N GLU A 11 -2.22 4.17 -13.66
CA GLU A 11 -0.84 4.13 -13.21
C GLU A 11 -0.15 2.77 -13.43
N SER A 12 -0.91 1.73 -13.80
CA SER A 12 -0.42 0.36 -13.98
C SER A 12 -0.31 -0.02 -15.46
N GLU A 13 0.74 -0.76 -15.82
CA GLU A 13 0.84 -1.43 -17.12
C GLU A 13 -0.12 -2.64 -17.23
N MET A 14 -0.63 -3.12 -16.09
CA MET A 14 -1.56 -4.25 -15.97
C MET A 14 -2.77 -3.90 -15.09
N PRO A 15 -3.73 -3.11 -15.60
CA PRO A 15 -4.85 -2.60 -14.79
C PRO A 15 -5.89 -3.68 -14.43
N GLU A 16 -6.04 -4.70 -15.29
CA GLU A 16 -7.06 -5.75 -15.18
C GLU A 16 -7.05 -6.50 -13.83
N ILE A 17 -5.87 -6.68 -13.23
CA ILE A 17 -5.73 -7.39 -11.94
C ILE A 17 -6.37 -6.61 -10.79
N TYR A 18 -6.32 -5.28 -10.82
CA TYR A 18 -6.87 -4.42 -9.77
C TYR A 18 -8.39 -4.37 -9.86
N LEU A 19 -8.93 -4.37 -11.08
CA LEU A 19 -10.38 -4.48 -11.34
C LEU A 19 -10.94 -5.82 -10.89
N ASN A 20 -10.22 -6.91 -11.20
CA ASN A 20 -10.65 -8.24 -10.79
C ASN A 20 -10.75 -8.39 -9.27
N VAL A 21 -9.87 -7.73 -8.51
CA VAL A 21 -9.95 -7.72 -7.04
C VAL A 21 -11.10 -6.84 -6.55
N TYR A 22 -11.40 -5.73 -7.24
CA TYR A 22 -12.45 -4.81 -6.86
C TYR A 22 -13.83 -5.49 -6.75
N ASP A 23 -14.15 -6.35 -7.71
CA ASP A 23 -15.43 -7.08 -7.78
C ASP A 23 -15.39 -8.46 -7.10
N ALA A 24 -14.24 -8.87 -6.53
CA ALA A 24 -14.08 -10.21 -5.95
C ALA A 24 -14.52 -10.29 -4.47
N ASP A 25 -15.06 -11.45 -4.08
CA ASP A 25 -15.36 -11.77 -2.67
C ASP A 25 -14.09 -11.84 -1.79
N ARG A 26 -12.93 -12.15 -2.40
CA ARG A 26 -11.64 -12.24 -1.71
C ARG A 26 -10.89 -10.92 -1.86
N PRO A 27 -10.63 -10.18 -0.77
CA PRO A 27 -9.91 -8.91 -0.85
C PRO A 27 -8.41 -9.12 -1.09
N GLU A 28 -7.75 -8.06 -1.55
CA GLU A 28 -6.29 -7.96 -1.47
C GLU A 28 -5.83 -7.83 -0.02
N LEU A 29 -4.81 -8.61 0.34
CA LEU A 29 -4.12 -8.53 1.61
C LEU A 29 -2.62 -8.68 1.34
N PHE A 30 -1.82 -7.78 1.89
CA PHE A 30 -0.37 -7.85 1.83
C PHE A 30 0.26 -7.49 3.17
N PHE A 31 1.49 -7.97 3.38
CA PHE A 31 2.27 -7.62 4.57
C PHE A 31 3.07 -6.34 4.29
N LYS A 32 2.78 -5.27 5.03
CA LYS A 32 3.46 -3.99 4.86
C LYS A 32 4.84 -3.96 5.53
N ALA A 33 4.89 -4.10 6.85
CA ALA A 33 6.12 -3.82 7.60
C ALA A 33 6.19 -4.51 8.97
N THR A 34 7.42 -4.63 9.45
CA THR A 34 7.76 -4.92 10.86
C THR A 34 7.96 -3.61 11.64
N PRO A 35 7.93 -3.60 12.98
CA PRO A 35 8.14 -2.38 13.78
C PRO A 35 9.46 -1.65 13.48
N SER A 36 10.51 -2.39 13.11
CA SER A 36 11.82 -1.82 12.71
C SER A 36 11.80 -1.05 11.39
N ARG A 37 10.69 -1.06 10.66
CA ARG A 37 10.49 -0.37 9.37
C ARG A 37 9.36 0.66 9.44
N THR A 38 8.90 1.00 10.63
CA THR A 38 7.89 2.03 10.85
C THR A 38 8.50 3.23 11.54
N VAL A 39 8.00 4.42 11.20
CA VAL A 39 8.40 5.69 11.82
C VAL A 39 7.18 6.41 12.38
N GLY A 40 7.39 7.20 13.43
CA GLY A 40 6.37 7.98 14.09
C GLY A 40 6.11 9.34 13.46
N PRO A 41 5.18 10.12 14.04
CA PRO A 41 4.89 11.47 13.57
C PRO A 41 6.13 12.38 13.57
N GLY A 42 6.38 13.05 12.44
CA GLY A 42 7.49 13.99 12.27
C GLY A 42 8.85 13.35 11.97
N GLU A 43 8.94 12.02 11.95
CA GLU A 43 10.13 11.29 11.56
C GLU A 43 10.20 11.10 10.04
N ALA A 44 11.41 10.88 9.51
CA ALA A 44 11.63 10.74 8.07
C ALA A 44 11.17 9.36 7.57
N ILE A 45 10.38 9.34 6.49
CA ILE A 45 10.04 8.12 5.77
C ILE A 45 11.22 7.65 4.90
N GLY A 46 11.27 6.34 4.64
CA GLY A 46 12.21 5.77 3.67
C GLY A 46 11.70 5.94 2.24
N ILE A 47 12.61 6.23 1.32
CA ILE A 47 12.38 6.19 -0.13
C ILE A 47 13.45 5.29 -0.73
N ARG A 48 13.05 4.38 -1.61
CA ARG A 48 13.98 3.44 -2.23
C ARG A 48 14.90 4.17 -3.21
N ALA A 49 16.18 3.84 -3.18
CA ALA A 49 17.16 4.45 -4.09
C ALA A 49 16.93 4.08 -5.56
N ASP A 50 16.19 3.01 -5.84
CA ASP A 50 15.85 2.51 -7.18
C ASP A 50 14.40 2.81 -7.59
N SER A 51 13.70 3.67 -6.85
CA SER A 51 12.38 4.19 -7.21
C SER A 51 12.48 5.67 -7.54
N ASP A 52 11.97 6.05 -8.70
CA ASP A 52 11.88 7.44 -9.17
C ASP A 52 10.50 8.06 -8.94
N TRP A 53 9.52 7.25 -8.51
CA TRP A 53 8.18 7.71 -8.19
C TRP A 53 7.58 6.95 -7.01
N ASP A 54 7.42 7.67 -5.90
CA ASP A 54 6.87 7.19 -4.64
C ASP A 54 5.75 8.11 -4.18
N VAL A 55 4.67 7.51 -3.66
CA VAL A 55 3.49 8.25 -3.23
C VAL A 55 3.16 7.92 -1.78
N PRO A 56 2.75 8.91 -0.96
CA PRO A 56 2.10 8.63 0.29
C PRO A 56 0.67 8.11 0.04
N GLU A 57 0.27 7.08 0.77
CA GLU A 57 -1.10 6.55 0.74
C GLU A 57 -1.70 6.73 2.15
N PRO A 58 -2.46 7.82 2.40
CA PRO A 58 -3.02 8.08 3.71
C PRO A 58 -4.20 7.15 4.01
N GLU A 59 -4.11 6.40 5.11
CA GLU A 59 -5.07 5.35 5.45
C GLU A 59 -5.51 5.40 6.93
N LEU A 60 -6.71 4.86 7.19
CA LEU A 60 -7.15 4.53 8.55
C LEU A 60 -6.51 3.21 8.98
N GLY A 61 -5.65 3.25 9.99
CA GLY A 61 -5.07 2.06 10.61
C GLY A 61 -5.93 1.53 11.76
N LEU A 62 -6.13 0.22 11.83
CA LEU A 62 -6.77 -0.47 12.94
C LEU A 62 -5.69 -1.17 13.78
N VAL A 63 -5.74 -1.00 15.10
CA VAL A 63 -4.88 -1.74 16.04
C VAL A 63 -5.66 -2.94 16.53
N LEU A 64 -5.10 -4.14 16.30
CA LEU A 64 -5.72 -5.41 16.65
C LEU A 64 -5.01 -6.06 17.85
N TYR A 65 -5.78 -6.64 18.76
CA TYR A 65 -5.31 -7.52 19.82
C TYR A 65 -6.21 -8.75 19.86
N GLU A 66 -5.64 -9.94 19.68
CA GLU A 66 -6.37 -11.22 19.67
C GLU A 66 -7.57 -11.25 18.69
N GLY A 67 -7.49 -10.52 17.59
CA GLY A 67 -8.55 -10.44 16.56
C GLY A 67 -9.58 -9.33 16.80
N GLU A 68 -9.53 -8.67 17.95
CA GLU A 68 -10.42 -7.54 18.29
C GLU A 68 -9.78 -6.20 17.97
N THR A 69 -10.59 -5.23 17.53
CA THR A 69 -10.13 -3.85 17.31
C THR A 69 -10.03 -3.13 18.65
N VAL A 70 -8.82 -2.75 19.04
CA VAL A 70 -8.53 -2.05 20.32
C VAL A 70 -8.19 -0.58 20.15
N GLY A 71 -8.08 -0.10 18.91
CA GLY A 71 -7.84 1.31 18.63
C GLY A 71 -7.77 1.62 17.14
N TYR A 72 -7.68 2.92 16.86
CA TYR A 72 -7.53 3.46 15.53
C TYR A 72 -6.34 4.42 15.49
N THR A 73 -5.69 4.50 14.34
CA THR A 73 -4.60 5.44 14.09
C THR A 73 -4.63 5.90 12.64
N ILE A 74 -3.80 6.89 12.31
CA ILE A 74 -3.52 7.27 10.93
C ILE A 74 -2.28 6.49 10.48
N GLY A 75 -2.32 5.94 9.27
CA GLY A 75 -1.21 5.27 8.61
C GLY A 75 -0.85 5.98 7.31
N ASN A 76 0.42 5.85 6.90
CA ASN A 76 0.88 6.25 5.58
C ASN A 76 1.55 5.04 4.92
N ASP A 77 0.87 4.38 3.99
CA ASP A 77 1.42 3.29 3.20
C ASP A 77 2.23 3.82 2.01
N VAL A 78 3.42 4.34 2.32
CA VAL A 78 4.36 4.84 1.29
C VAL A 78 4.64 3.75 0.28
N SER A 79 4.42 4.04 -1.00
CA SER A 79 4.44 3.06 -2.08
C SER A 79 5.26 3.52 -3.27
N SER A 80 6.22 2.70 -3.70
CA SER A 80 7.01 2.92 -4.93
C SER A 80 6.20 2.54 -6.17
N ARG A 81 5.43 3.50 -6.71
CA ARG A 81 4.53 3.25 -7.86
C ARG A 81 5.27 2.88 -9.13
N ALA A 82 6.48 3.39 -9.33
CA ALA A 82 7.32 2.96 -10.45
C ALA A 82 7.68 1.47 -10.41
N ILE A 83 7.76 0.87 -9.22
CA ILE A 83 8.05 -0.57 -9.07
C ILE A 83 6.77 -1.39 -9.20
N GLU A 84 5.71 -0.98 -8.51
CA GLU A 84 4.42 -1.67 -8.49
C GLU A 84 3.75 -1.68 -9.88
N GLY A 85 3.72 -0.53 -10.57
CA GLY A 85 3.04 -0.37 -11.85
C GLY A 85 3.68 -1.19 -12.99
N ARG A 86 4.95 -1.57 -12.86
CA ARG A 86 5.66 -2.40 -13.85
C ARG A 86 5.30 -3.87 -13.77
N ASN A 87 5.11 -4.41 -12.55
CA ASN A 87 4.72 -5.80 -12.37
C ASN A 87 4.12 -6.02 -10.97
N PRO A 88 2.92 -6.63 -10.86
CA PRO A 88 2.31 -6.90 -9.57
C PRO A 88 3.14 -7.83 -8.67
N LEU A 89 3.99 -8.69 -9.24
CA LEU A 89 4.89 -9.53 -8.46
C LEU A 89 5.98 -8.73 -7.73
N TYR A 90 6.15 -7.44 -8.04
CA TYR A 90 7.06 -6.55 -7.35
C TYR A 90 6.42 -5.79 -6.19
N LEU A 91 5.12 -6.00 -5.92
CA LEU A 91 4.41 -5.37 -4.80
C LEU A 91 5.17 -5.51 -3.46
N PRO A 92 5.74 -6.68 -3.08
CA PRO A 92 6.50 -6.78 -1.83
C PRO A 92 7.76 -5.90 -1.78
N GLN A 93 8.33 -5.53 -2.93
CA GLN A 93 9.47 -4.62 -3.02
C GLN A 93 9.03 -3.15 -3.01
N ALA A 94 7.89 -2.85 -3.63
CA ALA A 94 7.31 -1.52 -3.70
C ALA A 94 6.74 -1.02 -2.37
N LYS A 95 6.43 -1.96 -1.45
CA LYS A 95 5.87 -1.66 -0.13
C LYS A 95 6.93 -1.63 1.00
N VAL A 96 8.24 -1.66 0.70
CA VAL A 96 9.32 -1.64 1.72
C VAL A 96 9.64 -0.23 2.21
#